data_AF-A0A9D8IYX0-F1
#
_entry.id   AF-A0A9D8IYX0-F1
#
_cell.length_a   1.000
_cell.length_b   1.000
_cell.length_c   1.000
_cell.angle_alpha   90.00
_cell.angle_beta   90.00
_cell.angle_gamma   90.00
#
_symmetry.space_group_name_H-M   'P 1'
#
loop_
_entity.id
_entity.type
_entity.pdbx_description
1 polymer ?
#
loop_
_entity_poly.entity_id
_entity_poly.type
_entity_poly.pdbx_seq_one_letter_code
_entity_poly.pdbx_strand_id
1 'polypeptide(L)'
;MRLSVDCTARSSSRPRQRRSSSPSRRSEETPRHSVTHTQTEMNIALVGYGKMGKEIDRIAGDYGATVGLRIDIDAPPLSEHDFTGIDTAIHFAIPSTVVPHVDELGVLGVNIVIGTTGWYGEIEKIRNITKERNIGVLYGSNFSLGVNAFFYLVRKAGALFNAFPEYDAFVHETHHREKIDAPSGTALTLGNILLKELKRKSELLTTVPEGKIKPEQLQISSSRGGSVVGTHRVVFDSPSDYLEFTHSAKSRSGFARGALLAAEWIHGKKGFFTMDDLFADVLR
;
A
#
# COMPACT_ATOMS: atom_id res chain seq x y z
N MET A 1 54.26 -4.34 36.47
CA MET A 1 54.99 -5.33 37.30
C MET A 1 54.34 -6.68 36.97
N ARG A 2 54.87 -7.45 35.99
CA ARG A 2 55.74 -8.63 36.21
C ARG A 2 55.21 -9.52 37.35
N LEU A 3 54.98 -10.82 37.25
CA LEU A 3 55.37 -11.87 36.28
C LEU A 3 54.83 -13.21 36.85
N SER A 4 54.86 -14.28 36.03
CA SER A 4 55.25 -15.66 36.44
C SER A 4 54.22 -16.61 37.07
N VAL A 5 54.20 -17.94 36.89
CA VAL A 5 54.93 -19.01 36.12
C VAL A 5 54.02 -20.26 36.36
N ASP A 6 53.48 -20.99 35.37
CA ASP A 6 54.06 -22.03 34.49
C ASP A 6 54.04 -23.49 35.04
N CYS A 7 53.80 -24.42 34.11
CA CYS A 7 54.33 -25.79 33.99
C CYS A 7 53.81 -26.97 34.89
N THR A 8 53.18 -27.99 34.29
CA THR A 8 53.87 -29.18 33.71
C THR A 8 52.92 -30.30 33.27
N ALA A 9 53.34 -30.99 32.19
CA ALA A 9 52.69 -32.11 31.53
C ALA A 9 53.03 -33.49 32.16
N ARG A 10 52.24 -34.51 31.85
CA ARG A 10 52.76 -35.85 31.47
C ARG A 10 51.75 -36.71 30.72
N SER A 11 52.29 -37.33 29.67
CA SER A 11 51.72 -38.24 28.69
C SER A 11 51.46 -39.65 29.22
N SER A 12 50.52 -40.39 28.61
CA SER A 12 50.80 -41.77 28.15
C SER A 12 49.79 -42.30 27.11
N SER A 13 50.38 -42.70 25.97
CA SER A 13 50.11 -43.89 25.14
C SER A 13 48.72 -44.23 24.59
N ARG A 14 48.66 -44.28 23.26
CA ARG A 14 47.68 -45.01 22.41
C ARG A 14 47.75 -46.53 22.62
N PRO A 15 46.70 -47.28 22.21
CA PRO A 15 46.79 -47.95 20.92
C PRO A 15 45.54 -47.83 20.02
N ARG A 16 45.71 -48.30 18.78
CA ARG A 16 44.92 -48.13 17.56
C ARG A 16 43.72 -49.10 17.44
N GLN A 17 42.79 -48.65 16.58
CA GLN A 17 41.87 -49.41 15.71
C GLN A 17 40.56 -49.99 16.31
N ARG A 18 39.43 -49.48 15.82
CA ARG A 18 38.64 -50.15 14.78
C ARG A 18 37.70 -49.16 14.08
N ARG A 19 37.65 -49.27 12.76
CA ARG A 19 36.69 -48.57 11.89
C ARG A 19 35.31 -49.22 12.09
N SER A 20 34.29 -48.40 12.26
CA SER A 20 32.91 -48.77 11.94
C SER A 20 32.25 -47.59 11.24
N SER A 21 32.03 -47.78 9.95
CA SER A 21 31.24 -46.97 9.05
C SER A 21 29.81 -46.78 9.55
N SER A 22 29.37 -45.53 9.64
CA SER A 22 27.95 -45.16 9.77
C SER A 22 27.54 -44.31 8.55
N PRO A 23 26.33 -44.50 8.00
CA PRO A 23 26.02 -44.13 6.62
C PRO A 23 25.76 -42.64 6.47
N SER A 24 26.07 -42.13 5.27
CA SER A 24 25.73 -40.78 4.80
C SER A 24 24.25 -40.47 5.05
N ARG A 25 23.97 -39.40 5.81
CA ARG A 25 22.65 -38.76 5.78
C ARG A 25 22.44 -38.23 4.36
N ARG A 26 21.55 -38.88 3.60
CA ARG A 26 20.96 -38.30 2.40
C ARG A 26 20.26 -37.01 2.84
N SER A 27 20.68 -35.89 2.29
CA SER A 27 19.89 -34.66 2.27
C SER A 27 18.62 -34.97 1.49
N GLU A 28 17.50 -35.08 2.18
CA GLU A 28 16.18 -35.03 1.56
C GLU A 28 16.03 -33.65 0.92
N GLU A 29 16.20 -33.59 -0.41
CA GLU A 29 15.77 -32.46 -1.21
C GLU A 29 14.24 -32.40 -1.13
N THR A 30 13.74 -31.45 -0.34
CA THR A 30 12.34 -31.03 -0.41
C THR A 30 12.00 -30.65 -1.86
N PRO A 31 10.95 -31.22 -2.47
CA PRO A 31 10.57 -30.87 -3.84
C PRO A 31 10.15 -29.41 -3.85
N ARG A 32 10.86 -28.57 -4.60
CA ARG A 32 10.33 -27.24 -4.96
C ARG A 32 9.14 -27.49 -5.86
N HIS A 33 7.93 -27.32 -5.33
CA HIS A 33 6.75 -27.15 -6.15
C HIS A 33 6.90 -25.82 -6.89
N SER A 34 7.52 -25.87 -8.08
CA SER A 34 7.41 -24.81 -9.07
C SER A 34 6.00 -24.86 -9.62
N VAL A 35 5.09 -24.12 -8.98
CA VAL A 35 3.82 -23.77 -9.60
C VAL A 35 4.17 -22.82 -10.74
N THR A 36 4.31 -23.36 -11.95
CA THR A 36 4.36 -22.55 -13.17
C THR A 36 2.95 -22.03 -13.40
N HIS A 37 2.61 -20.92 -12.75
CA HIS A 37 1.57 -20.06 -13.27
C HIS A 37 2.09 -19.51 -14.59
N THR A 38 1.54 -19.97 -15.70
CA THR A 38 1.59 -19.21 -16.95
C THR A 38 0.71 -17.97 -16.74
N GLN A 39 1.19 -17.01 -15.93
CA GLN A 39 0.64 -15.67 -15.92
C GLN A 39 0.89 -15.11 -17.31
N THR A 40 -0.18 -14.90 -18.07
CA THR A 40 -0.13 -14.01 -19.22
C THR A 40 0.38 -12.67 -18.71
N GLU A 41 1.56 -12.29 -19.20
CA GLU A 41 2.22 -11.06 -18.79
C GLU A 41 1.34 -9.86 -19.16
N MET A 42 0.90 -9.10 -18.16
CA MET A 42 -0.01 -7.97 -18.36
C MET A 42 0.75 -6.82 -19.03
N ASN A 43 0.27 -6.30 -20.14
CA ASN A 43 0.89 -5.17 -20.81
C ASN A 43 0.22 -3.85 -20.39
N ILE A 44 1.00 -2.95 -19.79
CA ILE A 44 0.49 -1.69 -19.23
C ILE A 44 1.00 -0.46 -19.97
N ALA A 45 0.18 0.59 -19.97
CA ALA A 45 0.58 1.94 -20.34
C ALA A 45 0.77 2.80 -19.09
N LEU A 46 1.86 3.56 -19.02
CA LEU A 46 2.10 4.53 -17.96
C LEU A 46 1.79 5.93 -18.47
N VAL A 47 0.77 6.55 -17.89
CA VAL A 47 0.35 7.92 -18.18
C VAL A 47 0.85 8.84 -17.07
N GLY A 48 1.89 9.61 -17.37
CA GLY A 48 2.69 10.36 -16.42
C GLY A 48 3.95 9.59 -16.01
N TYR A 49 5.09 9.96 -16.58
CA TYR A 49 6.38 9.29 -16.36
C TYR A 49 7.29 10.03 -15.36
N GLY A 50 6.66 10.63 -14.34
CA GLY A 50 7.32 11.25 -13.20
C GLY A 50 7.90 10.23 -12.21
N LYS A 51 8.09 10.66 -10.94
CA LYS A 51 8.68 9.80 -9.89
C LYS A 51 7.90 8.49 -9.66
N MET A 52 6.56 8.54 -9.70
CA MET A 52 5.73 7.33 -9.52
C MET A 52 5.72 6.46 -10.77
N GLY A 53 5.56 7.01 -11.97
CA GLY A 53 5.62 6.25 -13.22
C GLY A 53 6.94 5.49 -13.36
N LYS A 54 8.08 6.14 -13.09
CA LYS A 54 9.41 5.50 -13.09
C LYS A 54 9.54 4.38 -12.05
N GLU A 55 8.94 4.54 -10.87
CA GLU A 55 8.99 3.50 -9.84
C GLU A 55 8.11 2.30 -10.19
N ILE A 56 6.96 2.52 -10.84
CA ILE A 56 6.10 1.43 -11.36
C ILE A 56 6.84 0.67 -12.45
N ASP A 57 7.41 1.40 -13.41
CA ASP A 57 8.19 0.80 -14.51
C ASP A 57 9.33 -0.07 -13.99
N ARG A 58 10.10 0.46 -13.03
CA ARG A 58 11.22 -0.24 -12.40
C ARG A 58 10.84 -1.60 -11.80
N ILE A 59 9.61 -1.73 -11.27
CA ILE A 59 9.17 -2.97 -10.59
C ILE A 59 8.18 -3.80 -11.41
N ALA A 60 7.72 -3.33 -12.56
CA ALA A 60 6.63 -3.97 -13.32
C ALA A 60 6.94 -5.44 -13.63
N GLY A 61 8.15 -5.72 -14.15
CA GLY A 61 8.57 -7.09 -14.49
C GLY A 61 8.65 -8.03 -13.29
N ASP A 62 8.97 -7.51 -12.09
CA ASP A 62 8.98 -8.32 -10.85
C ASP A 62 7.57 -8.82 -10.47
N TYR A 63 6.53 -8.20 -11.02
CA TYR A 63 5.12 -8.51 -10.76
C TYR A 63 4.36 -8.93 -12.02
N GLY A 64 5.04 -9.48 -13.03
CA GLY A 64 4.39 -10.06 -14.20
C GLY A 64 3.71 -9.05 -15.13
N ALA A 65 4.20 -7.80 -15.12
CA ALA A 65 3.73 -6.75 -16.02
C ALA A 65 4.86 -6.23 -16.92
N THR A 66 4.54 -5.98 -18.18
CA THR A 66 5.40 -5.33 -19.16
C THR A 66 4.89 -3.92 -19.43
N VAL A 67 5.79 -2.93 -19.45
CA VAL A 67 5.42 -1.55 -19.80
C VAL A 67 5.60 -1.34 -21.31
N GLY A 68 4.52 -1.53 -22.06
CA GLY A 68 4.49 -1.34 -23.51
C GLY A 68 4.48 0.12 -23.95
N LEU A 69 3.92 1.02 -23.14
CA LEU A 69 3.79 2.44 -23.49
C LEU A 69 4.08 3.35 -22.31
N ARG A 70 4.80 4.46 -22.56
CA ARG A 70 5.13 5.51 -21.59
C ARG A 70 4.75 6.85 -22.18
N ILE A 71 3.89 7.58 -21.48
CA ILE A 71 3.33 8.86 -21.91
C ILE A 71 3.71 9.88 -20.85
N ASP A 72 4.31 10.98 -21.25
CA ASP A 72 4.59 12.13 -20.40
C ASP A 72 4.29 13.42 -21.18
N ILE A 73 4.50 14.59 -20.57
CA ILE A 73 4.15 15.89 -21.16
C ILE A 73 4.78 16.14 -22.55
N ASP A 74 5.94 15.55 -22.82
CA ASP A 74 6.68 15.69 -24.08
C ASP A 74 6.41 14.54 -25.07
N ALA A 75 5.44 13.66 -24.78
CA ALA A 75 5.10 12.56 -25.67
C ALA A 75 4.54 13.11 -27.00
N PRO A 76 4.91 12.50 -28.15
CA PRO A 76 4.30 12.85 -29.42
C PRO A 76 2.80 12.53 -29.41
N PRO A 77 2.00 13.11 -30.33
CA PRO A 77 0.60 12.74 -30.49
C PRO A 77 0.45 11.24 -30.65
N LEU A 78 -0.35 10.63 -29.77
CA LEU A 78 -0.59 9.20 -29.76
C LEU A 78 -1.70 8.85 -30.74
N SER A 79 -1.59 7.68 -31.34
CA SER A 79 -2.59 7.07 -32.20
C SER A 79 -3.22 5.86 -31.52
N GLU A 80 -4.36 5.40 -32.05
CA GLU A 80 -5.00 4.16 -31.59
C GLU A 80 -4.04 2.96 -31.67
N HIS A 81 -3.13 2.97 -32.64
CA HIS A 81 -2.15 1.90 -32.84
C HIS A 81 -1.15 1.77 -31.69
N ASP A 82 -0.80 2.87 -31.02
CA ASP A 82 0.15 2.86 -29.89
C ASP A 82 -0.39 2.09 -28.68
N PHE A 83 -1.72 1.96 -28.58
CA PHE A 83 -2.40 1.22 -27.52
C PHE A 83 -2.70 -0.23 -27.89
N THR A 84 -2.25 -0.70 -29.06
CA THR A 84 -2.45 -2.09 -29.48
C THR A 84 -1.81 -3.04 -28.48
N GLY A 85 -2.64 -3.91 -27.89
CA GLY A 85 -2.20 -4.88 -26.89
C GLY A 85 -1.93 -4.30 -25.51
N ILE A 86 -2.31 -3.05 -25.22
CA ILE A 86 -2.32 -2.51 -23.85
C ILE A 86 -3.57 -3.00 -23.12
N ASP A 87 -3.37 -3.69 -22.01
CA ASP A 87 -4.44 -4.25 -21.18
C ASP A 87 -5.03 -3.20 -20.23
N THR A 88 -4.17 -2.36 -19.65
CA THR A 88 -4.56 -1.35 -18.65
C THR A 88 -3.59 -0.18 -18.63
N ALA A 89 -4.12 1.03 -18.51
CA ALA A 89 -3.35 2.24 -18.29
C ALA A 89 -3.27 2.58 -16.79
N ILE A 90 -2.13 3.07 -16.33
CA ILE A 90 -1.94 3.59 -14.98
C ILE A 90 -1.62 5.09 -15.06
N HIS A 91 -2.45 5.90 -14.43
CA HIS A 91 -2.44 7.37 -14.53
C HIS A 91 -1.93 8.02 -13.23
N PHE A 92 -0.70 8.55 -13.30
CA PHE A 92 -0.03 9.35 -12.28
C PHE A 92 0.57 10.62 -12.93
N ALA A 93 -0.30 11.49 -13.40
CA ALA A 93 0.03 12.73 -14.09
C ALA A 93 -0.54 13.95 -13.34
N ILE A 94 -1.02 14.96 -14.08
CA ILE A 94 -1.62 16.18 -13.53
C ILE A 94 -3.16 16.10 -13.51
N PRO A 95 -3.84 16.74 -12.54
CA PRO A 95 -5.29 16.60 -12.36
C PRO A 95 -6.12 16.92 -13.62
N SER A 96 -5.72 17.94 -14.38
CA SER A 96 -6.41 18.38 -15.59
C SER A 96 -6.42 17.33 -16.71
N THR A 97 -5.52 16.34 -16.69
CA THR A 97 -5.41 15.29 -17.70
C THR A 97 -6.22 14.04 -17.38
N VAL A 98 -6.85 13.96 -16.20
CA VAL A 98 -7.58 12.74 -15.81
C VAL A 98 -8.79 12.51 -16.70
N VAL A 99 -9.67 13.51 -16.83
CA VAL A 99 -10.91 13.38 -17.61
C VAL A 99 -10.63 13.13 -19.10
N PRO A 100 -9.75 13.90 -19.78
CA PRO A 100 -9.42 13.64 -21.19
C PRO A 100 -8.90 12.22 -21.42
N HIS A 101 -7.92 11.78 -20.62
CA HIS A 101 -7.34 10.45 -20.80
C HIS A 101 -8.33 9.31 -20.50
N VAL A 102 -9.23 9.47 -19.52
CA VAL A 102 -10.27 8.45 -19.28
C VAL A 102 -11.20 8.33 -20.48
N ASP A 103 -11.54 9.44 -21.14
CA ASP A 103 -12.38 9.41 -22.34
C ASP A 103 -11.64 8.81 -23.54
N GLU A 104 -10.43 9.28 -23.82
CA GLU A 104 -9.57 8.82 -24.92
C GLU A 104 -9.24 7.32 -24.80
N LEU A 105 -8.77 6.88 -23.63
CA LEU A 105 -8.51 5.45 -23.38
C LEU A 105 -9.80 4.63 -23.38
N GLY A 106 -10.90 5.24 -22.97
CA GLY A 106 -12.23 4.64 -23.03
C GLY A 106 -12.70 4.35 -24.45
N VAL A 107 -12.42 5.24 -25.42
CA VAL A 107 -12.68 5.00 -26.86
C VAL A 107 -11.93 3.76 -27.34
N LEU A 108 -10.73 3.53 -26.82
CA LEU A 108 -9.87 2.38 -27.16
C LEU A 108 -10.23 1.10 -26.39
N GLY A 109 -11.19 1.16 -25.47
CA GLY A 109 -11.57 0.04 -24.61
C GLY A 109 -10.54 -0.32 -23.54
N VAL A 110 -9.55 0.55 -23.30
CA VAL A 110 -8.46 0.33 -22.33
C VAL A 110 -8.95 0.69 -20.93
N ASN A 111 -8.82 -0.24 -19.99
CA ASN A 111 -9.12 -0.01 -18.58
C ASN A 111 -8.09 0.94 -17.96
N ILE A 112 -8.45 1.68 -16.91
CA ILE A 112 -7.58 2.70 -16.32
C ILE A 112 -7.57 2.68 -14.78
N VAL A 113 -6.36 2.69 -14.22
CA VAL A 113 -6.08 2.92 -12.79
C VAL A 113 -5.65 4.36 -12.60
N ILE A 114 -6.36 5.13 -11.79
CA ILE A 114 -6.10 6.55 -11.55
C ILE A 114 -5.55 6.74 -10.14
N GLY A 115 -4.28 7.13 -10.05
CA GLY A 115 -3.63 7.58 -8.81
C GLY A 115 -3.23 9.03 -8.78
N THR A 116 -3.49 9.77 -9.85
CA THR A 116 -3.51 11.24 -9.82
C THR A 116 -4.53 11.72 -8.78
N THR A 117 -4.17 12.74 -8.01
CA THR A 117 -5.03 13.37 -6.99
C THR A 117 -5.55 14.73 -7.48
N GLY A 118 -6.52 15.34 -6.80
CA GLY A 118 -6.89 16.76 -7.03
C GLY A 118 -7.93 17.02 -8.13
N TRP A 119 -8.65 15.99 -8.59
CA TRP A 119 -9.71 16.08 -9.61
C TRP A 119 -11.09 15.67 -9.09
N TYR A 120 -11.27 15.63 -7.76
CA TYR A 120 -12.43 15.01 -7.11
C TYR A 120 -13.79 15.60 -7.49
N GLY A 121 -13.83 16.86 -7.96
CA GLY A 121 -15.04 17.49 -8.48
C GLY A 121 -15.58 16.84 -9.76
N GLU A 122 -14.76 16.04 -10.46
CA GLU A 122 -15.10 15.39 -11.73
C GLU A 122 -15.52 13.92 -11.56
N ILE A 123 -15.68 13.41 -10.34
CA ILE A 123 -15.99 11.98 -10.09
C ILE A 123 -17.24 11.52 -10.86
N GLU A 124 -18.33 12.30 -10.82
CA GLU A 124 -19.57 11.92 -11.52
C GLU A 124 -19.39 11.91 -13.04
N LYS A 125 -18.58 12.84 -13.56
CA LYS A 125 -18.24 12.86 -14.99
C LYS A 125 -17.46 11.61 -15.39
N ILE A 126 -16.47 11.21 -14.58
CA ILE A 126 -15.72 9.97 -14.80
C ILE A 126 -16.63 8.74 -14.73
N ARG A 127 -17.58 8.68 -13.77
CA ARG A 127 -18.55 7.58 -13.69
C ARG A 127 -19.40 7.46 -14.96
N ASN A 128 -19.85 8.59 -15.51
CA ASN A 128 -20.61 8.61 -16.75
C ASN A 128 -19.78 8.11 -17.94
N ILE A 129 -18.57 8.65 -18.12
CA ILE A 129 -17.64 8.20 -19.18
C ILE A 129 -17.35 6.70 -19.03
N THR A 130 -17.08 6.22 -17.82
CA THR A 130 -16.81 4.80 -17.53
C THR A 130 -17.94 3.90 -18.03
N LYS A 131 -19.18 4.33 -17.80
CA LYS A 131 -20.39 3.60 -18.23
C LYS A 131 -20.59 3.69 -19.74
N GLU A 132 -20.46 4.87 -20.32
CA GLU A 132 -20.64 5.12 -21.76
C GLU A 132 -19.61 4.38 -22.61
N ARG A 133 -18.35 4.40 -22.18
CA ARG A 133 -17.23 3.73 -22.85
C ARG A 133 -17.14 2.23 -22.56
N ASN A 134 -17.93 1.74 -21.60
CA ASN A 134 -17.90 0.35 -21.14
C ASN A 134 -16.46 -0.10 -20.85
N ILE A 135 -15.79 0.60 -19.92
CA ILE A 135 -14.44 0.27 -19.41
C ILE A 135 -14.45 0.09 -17.89
N GLY A 136 -13.37 -0.49 -17.36
CA GLY A 136 -13.06 -0.50 -15.94
C GLY A 136 -12.22 0.71 -15.57
N VAL A 137 -12.67 1.46 -14.55
CA VAL A 137 -11.90 2.53 -13.92
C VAL A 137 -11.71 2.18 -12.47
N LEU A 138 -10.48 2.21 -11.95
CA LEU A 138 -10.22 2.17 -10.51
C LEU A 138 -9.52 3.44 -10.07
N TYR A 139 -10.10 4.13 -9.10
CA TYR A 139 -9.48 5.30 -8.48
C TYR A 139 -9.02 4.99 -7.05
N GLY A 140 -7.79 5.39 -6.74
CA GLY A 140 -7.25 5.35 -5.39
C GLY A 140 -6.54 6.66 -5.04
N SER A 141 -6.93 7.29 -3.93
CA SER A 141 -6.13 8.39 -3.34
C SER A 141 -4.82 7.89 -2.73
N ASN A 142 -4.70 6.58 -2.50
CA ASN A 142 -3.51 5.92 -1.96
C ASN A 142 -3.44 4.47 -2.45
N PHE A 143 -2.36 4.12 -3.15
CA PHE A 143 -2.12 2.76 -3.65
C PHE A 143 -1.21 1.92 -2.76
N SER A 144 -0.80 2.39 -1.58
CA SER A 144 -0.03 1.56 -0.65
C SER A 144 -0.88 0.40 -0.17
N LEU A 145 -0.45 -0.83 -0.46
CA LEU A 145 -1.11 -2.04 0.04
C LEU A 145 -1.14 -2.07 1.57
N GLY A 146 -0.05 -1.62 2.21
CA GLY A 146 0.04 -1.55 3.67
C GLY A 146 -0.96 -0.56 4.27
N VAL A 147 -1.15 0.61 3.64
CA VAL A 147 -2.13 1.61 4.12
C VAL A 147 -3.56 1.10 3.96
N ASN A 148 -3.89 0.51 2.81
CA ASN A 148 -5.24 0.00 2.58
C ASN A 148 -5.57 -1.20 3.48
N ALA A 149 -4.61 -2.11 3.70
CA ALA A 149 -4.75 -3.16 4.71
C ALA A 149 -4.95 -2.58 6.11
N PHE A 150 -4.20 -1.53 6.45
CA PHE A 150 -4.33 -0.83 7.72
C PHE A 150 -5.72 -0.18 7.89
N PHE A 151 -6.27 0.46 6.86
CA PHE A 151 -7.64 0.97 6.86
C PHE A 151 -8.67 -0.13 7.12
N TYR A 152 -8.53 -1.28 6.45
CA TYR A 152 -9.41 -2.43 6.67
C TYR A 152 -9.36 -2.91 8.13
N LEU A 153 -8.16 -3.09 8.68
CA LEU A 153 -7.97 -3.54 10.07
C LEU A 153 -8.56 -2.54 11.06
N VAL A 154 -8.30 -1.24 10.87
CA VAL A 154 -8.85 -0.17 11.72
C VAL A 154 -10.37 -0.13 11.64
N ARG A 155 -10.97 -0.36 10.48
CA ARG A 155 -12.43 -0.46 10.33
C ARG A 155 -12.99 -1.61 11.17
N LYS A 156 -12.36 -2.79 11.11
CA LYS A 156 -12.78 -3.95 11.91
C LYS A 156 -12.56 -3.74 13.41
N ALA A 157 -11.43 -3.16 13.80
CA ALA A 157 -11.13 -2.82 15.19
C ALA A 157 -12.13 -1.78 15.72
N GLY A 158 -12.41 -0.72 14.97
CA GLY A 158 -13.39 0.31 15.34
C GLY A 158 -14.79 -0.27 15.55
N ALA A 159 -15.24 -1.15 14.66
CA ALA A 159 -16.53 -1.81 14.80
C ALA A 159 -16.59 -2.71 16.06
N LEU A 160 -15.50 -3.43 16.37
CA LEU A 160 -15.38 -4.25 17.58
C LEU A 160 -15.38 -3.39 18.85
N PHE A 161 -14.50 -2.39 18.94
CA PHE A 161 -14.38 -1.52 20.11
C PHE A 161 -15.56 -0.57 20.30
N ASN A 162 -16.41 -0.38 19.29
CA ASN A 162 -17.69 0.30 19.50
C ASN A 162 -18.60 -0.44 20.50
N ALA A 163 -18.44 -1.75 20.67
CA ALA A 163 -19.19 -2.55 21.66
C ALA A 163 -18.64 -2.41 23.10
N PHE A 164 -17.48 -1.78 23.29
CA PHE A 164 -16.77 -1.66 24.57
C PHE A 164 -16.49 -0.17 24.88
N PRO A 165 -17.47 0.56 25.48
CA PRO A 165 -17.38 2.01 25.69
C PRO A 165 -16.22 2.48 26.57
N GLU A 166 -15.61 1.59 27.36
CA GLU A 166 -14.44 1.84 28.20
C GLU A 166 -13.16 2.08 27.40
N TYR A 167 -13.10 1.63 26.15
CA TYR A 167 -11.98 1.90 25.25
C TYR A 167 -12.20 3.24 24.57
N ASP A 168 -11.33 4.22 24.80
CA ASP A 168 -11.26 5.43 23.98
C ASP A 168 -10.30 5.27 22.80
N ALA A 169 -10.48 6.08 21.75
CA ALA A 169 -9.69 5.97 20.53
C ALA A 169 -9.13 7.32 20.08
N PHE A 170 -7.88 7.31 19.60
CA PHE A 170 -7.24 8.47 19.00
C PHE A 170 -6.26 8.07 17.89
N VAL A 171 -5.93 9.04 17.05
CA VAL A 171 -5.00 8.88 15.92
C VAL A 171 -3.79 9.78 16.12
N HIS A 172 -2.60 9.24 15.85
CA HIS A 172 -1.38 10.01 15.80
C HIS A 172 -0.61 9.74 14.52
N GLU A 173 -0.03 10.79 13.94
CA GLU A 173 0.86 10.64 12.79
C GLU A 173 2.20 11.37 12.95
N THR A 174 3.21 10.85 12.26
CA THR A 174 4.53 11.47 12.17
C THR A 174 4.98 11.51 10.71
N HIS A 175 5.44 12.67 10.27
CA HIS A 175 6.03 12.87 8.93
C HIS A 175 7.30 13.72 9.01
N HIS A 176 8.03 13.77 7.91
CA HIS A 176 9.21 14.62 7.74
C HIS A 176 8.89 16.11 7.92
N ARG A 177 9.93 16.90 8.20
CA ARG A 177 9.80 18.34 8.52
C ARG A 177 9.19 19.18 7.38
N GLU A 178 9.33 18.74 6.14
CA GLU A 178 8.89 19.48 4.94
C GLU A 178 7.42 19.22 4.55
N LYS A 179 6.72 18.33 5.27
CA LYS A 179 5.31 18.06 4.96
C LYS A 179 4.44 19.25 5.36
N ILE A 180 3.75 19.81 4.38
CA ILE A 180 2.97 21.06 4.49
C ILE A 180 1.62 20.82 5.18
N ASP A 181 0.90 19.79 4.78
CA ASP A 181 -0.43 19.46 5.29
C ASP A 181 -0.36 18.78 6.66
N ALA A 182 -1.24 19.17 7.59
CA ALA A 182 -1.43 18.53 8.89
C ALA A 182 -2.90 18.66 9.34
N PRO A 183 -3.59 17.55 9.70
CA PRO A 183 -3.16 16.15 9.57
C PRO A 183 -3.00 15.72 8.10
N SER A 184 -2.26 14.64 7.84
CA SER A 184 -2.22 14.07 6.49
C SER A 184 -3.58 13.53 6.05
N GLY A 185 -3.78 13.43 4.73
CA GLY A 185 -4.96 12.77 4.17
C GLY A 185 -5.18 11.36 4.73
N THR A 186 -4.10 10.59 4.98
CA THR A 186 -4.22 9.24 5.58
C THR A 186 -4.72 9.30 7.02
N ALA A 187 -4.27 10.26 7.83
CA ALA A 187 -4.77 10.44 9.20
C ALA A 187 -6.25 10.87 9.21
N LEU A 188 -6.65 11.76 8.30
CA LEU A 188 -8.05 12.16 8.13
C LEU A 188 -8.93 10.96 7.71
N THR A 189 -8.46 10.13 6.78
CA THR A 189 -9.17 8.89 6.40
C THR A 189 -9.33 7.95 7.58
N LEU A 190 -8.29 7.74 8.39
CA LEU A 190 -8.39 6.91 9.62
C LEU A 190 -9.41 7.48 10.60
N GLY A 191 -9.38 8.79 10.84
CA GLY A 191 -10.36 9.46 11.69
C GLY A 191 -11.79 9.28 11.18
N ASN A 192 -12.02 9.46 9.88
CA ASN A 192 -13.34 9.28 9.27
C ASN A 192 -13.82 7.82 9.32
N ILE A 193 -12.91 6.85 9.15
CA ILE A 193 -13.23 5.43 9.38
C ILE A 193 -13.69 5.24 10.82
N LEU A 194 -12.94 5.74 11.80
CA LEU A 194 -13.28 5.60 13.21
C LEU A 194 -14.59 6.31 13.57
N LEU A 195 -14.88 7.52 13.05
CA LEU A 195 -16.17 8.17 13.25
C LEU A 195 -17.34 7.35 12.68
N LYS A 196 -17.13 6.66 11.56
CA LYS A 196 -18.16 5.81 10.97
C LYS A 196 -18.45 4.58 11.84
N GLU A 197 -17.42 3.98 12.43
CA GLU A 197 -17.57 2.72 13.19
C GLU A 197 -17.86 2.95 14.69
N LEU A 198 -17.25 3.96 15.31
CA LEU A 198 -17.46 4.35 16.71
C LEU A 198 -18.61 5.36 16.83
N LYS A 199 -19.83 4.88 17.04
CA LYS A 199 -21.07 5.71 17.07
C LYS A 199 -21.10 6.77 18.15
N ARG A 200 -20.28 6.59 19.19
CA ARG A 200 -20.09 7.56 20.28
C ARG A 200 -19.17 8.73 19.91
N LYS A 201 -18.48 8.68 18.77
CA LYS A 201 -17.64 9.76 18.24
C LYS A 201 -18.34 10.39 17.05
N SER A 202 -18.47 11.71 17.03
CA SER A 202 -19.17 12.45 15.96
C SER A 202 -18.35 13.58 15.34
N GLU A 203 -17.20 13.91 15.90
CA GLU A 203 -16.40 15.06 15.48
C GLU A 203 -14.89 14.73 15.52
N LEU A 204 -14.15 15.18 14.52
CA LEU A 204 -12.68 15.13 14.55
C LEU A 204 -12.12 16.37 15.26
N LEU A 205 -11.28 16.16 16.26
CA LEU A 205 -10.48 17.22 16.87
C LEU A 205 -9.06 17.14 16.31
N THR A 206 -8.74 18.02 15.36
CA THR A 206 -7.43 18.04 14.66
C THR A 206 -6.47 19.12 15.15
N THR A 207 -6.91 19.95 16.09
CA THR A 207 -6.11 20.99 16.74
C THR A 207 -5.58 20.51 18.09
N VAL A 208 -4.68 21.30 18.69
CA VAL A 208 -4.23 21.05 20.07
C VAL A 208 -5.43 21.24 21.01
N PRO A 209 -5.77 20.27 21.87
CA PRO A 209 -6.87 20.42 22.81
C PRO A 209 -6.60 21.52 23.83
N GLU A 210 -7.57 22.39 24.04
CA GLU A 210 -7.58 23.35 25.14
C GLU A 210 -8.35 22.75 26.32
N GLY A 211 -7.66 21.93 27.12
CA GLY A 211 -8.25 21.24 28.27
C GLY A 211 -8.81 19.85 27.93
N LYS A 212 -9.91 19.48 28.59
CA LYS A 212 -10.49 18.13 28.45
C LYS A 212 -11.16 17.95 27.09
N ILE A 213 -10.76 16.92 26.36
CA ILE A 213 -11.39 16.51 25.11
C ILE A 213 -12.81 16.02 25.41
N LYS A 214 -13.79 16.45 24.61
CA LYS A 214 -15.17 16.03 24.79
C LYS A 214 -15.34 14.55 24.41
N PRO A 215 -16.22 13.78 25.09
CA PRO A 215 -16.39 12.35 24.82
C PRO A 215 -16.67 12.02 23.34
N GLU A 216 -17.40 12.89 22.65
CA GLU A 216 -17.79 12.77 21.23
C GLU A 216 -16.69 13.15 20.24
N GLN A 217 -15.61 13.76 20.69
CA GLN A 217 -14.48 14.15 19.84
C GLN A 217 -13.46 13.03 19.73
N LEU A 218 -12.99 12.79 18.52
CA LEU A 218 -11.89 11.88 18.21
C LEU A 218 -10.66 12.70 17.86
N GLN A 219 -9.61 12.59 18.67
CA GLN A 219 -8.41 13.39 18.47
C GLN A 219 -7.55 12.81 17.34
N ILE A 220 -7.07 13.69 16.47
CA ILE A 220 -6.00 13.43 15.53
C ILE A 220 -4.87 14.39 15.83
N SER A 221 -3.69 13.85 16.15
CA SER A 221 -2.49 14.64 16.43
C SER A 221 -1.41 14.38 15.39
N SER A 222 -0.55 15.38 15.16
CA SER A 222 0.46 15.37 14.09
C SER A 222 1.80 15.85 14.60
N SER A 223 2.85 15.09 14.30
CA SER A 223 4.25 15.49 14.50
C SER A 223 4.99 15.65 13.18
N ARG A 224 5.92 16.61 13.12
CA ARG A 224 6.78 16.89 11.97
C ARG A 224 8.23 16.90 12.41
N GLY A 225 9.06 16.04 11.82
CA GLY A 225 10.46 15.93 12.20
C GLY A 225 11.26 14.94 11.36
N GLY A 226 12.56 15.22 11.22
CA GLY A 226 13.49 14.36 10.49
C GLY A 226 13.07 14.09 9.04
N SER A 227 13.31 12.85 8.59
CA SER A 227 13.05 12.33 7.24
C SER A 227 11.99 11.22 7.22
N VAL A 228 11.10 11.18 8.23
CA VAL A 228 10.05 10.15 8.34
C VAL A 228 9.12 10.21 7.13
N VAL A 229 9.07 9.13 6.34
CA VAL A 229 8.21 9.07 5.13
C VAL A 229 6.74 9.23 5.49
N GLY A 230 6.31 8.54 6.54
CA GLY A 230 4.97 8.64 7.12
C GLY A 230 4.69 7.45 8.04
N THR A 231 4.36 7.75 9.30
CA THR A 231 3.91 6.76 10.28
C THR A 231 2.56 7.18 10.81
N HIS A 232 1.63 6.24 10.87
CA HIS A 232 0.26 6.44 11.35
C HIS A 232 -0.06 5.41 12.41
N ARG A 233 -0.62 5.87 13.53
CA ARG A 233 -0.97 5.06 14.69
C ARG A 233 -2.43 5.27 15.02
N VAL A 234 -3.16 4.18 15.21
CA VAL A 234 -4.51 4.19 15.78
C VAL A 234 -4.43 3.46 17.11
N VAL A 235 -4.86 4.12 18.16
CA VAL A 235 -4.85 3.57 19.51
C VAL A 235 -6.28 3.34 19.99
N PHE A 236 -6.46 2.24 20.70
CA PHE A 236 -7.61 1.97 21.55
C PHE A 236 -7.08 1.74 22.98
N ASP A 237 -7.49 2.58 23.92
CA ASP A 237 -6.97 2.58 25.30
C ASP A 237 -8.12 2.52 26.31
N SER A 238 -7.96 1.72 27.36
CA SER A 238 -8.90 1.59 28.48
C SER A 238 -8.11 1.55 29.79
N PRO A 239 -8.76 1.62 30.97
CA PRO A 239 -8.06 1.50 32.25
C PRO A 239 -7.23 0.22 32.44
N SER A 240 -7.54 -0.84 31.68
CA SER A 240 -6.90 -2.16 31.79
C SER A 240 -5.91 -2.45 30.66
N ASP A 241 -6.16 -1.91 29.47
CA ASP A 241 -5.56 -2.41 28.23
C ASP A 241 -5.22 -1.26 27.28
N TYR A 242 -4.10 -1.42 26.59
CA TYR A 242 -3.61 -0.51 25.54
C TYR A 242 -3.34 -1.29 24.26
N LEU A 243 -4.02 -0.93 23.17
CA LEU A 243 -3.80 -1.52 21.85
C LEU A 243 -3.41 -0.43 20.86
N GLU A 244 -2.32 -0.65 20.14
CA GLU A 244 -1.84 0.22 19.08
C GLU A 244 -1.71 -0.54 17.77
N PHE A 245 -2.29 0.02 16.72
CA PHE A 245 -2.07 -0.42 15.36
C PHE A 245 -1.23 0.63 14.62
N THR A 246 -0.10 0.20 14.06
CA THR A 246 0.87 1.11 13.45
C THR A 246 1.18 0.73 12.01
N HIS A 247 1.03 1.69 11.10
CA HIS A 247 1.55 1.63 9.74
C HIS A 247 2.74 2.57 9.59
N SER A 248 3.84 2.06 9.01
CA SER A 248 5.02 2.87 8.69
C SER A 248 5.43 2.66 7.23
N ALA A 249 5.36 3.71 6.43
CA ALA A 249 5.84 3.70 5.06
C ALA A 249 7.38 3.66 5.05
N LYS A 250 7.96 2.67 4.37
CA LYS A 250 9.43 2.54 4.22
C LYS A 250 9.95 3.14 2.90
N SER A 251 9.14 3.11 1.85
CA SER A 251 9.52 3.53 0.50
C SER A 251 8.28 3.75 -0.39
N ARG A 252 8.49 4.35 -1.57
CA ARG A 252 7.44 4.53 -2.58
C ARG A 252 7.06 3.23 -3.31
N SER A 253 7.90 2.20 -3.23
CA SER A 253 7.66 0.90 -3.88
C SER A 253 6.35 0.24 -3.45
N GLY A 254 5.90 0.46 -2.21
CA GLY A 254 4.61 -0.06 -1.74
C GLY A 254 3.40 0.51 -2.48
N PHE A 255 3.49 1.75 -2.96
CA PHE A 255 2.44 2.40 -3.74
C PHE A 255 2.46 1.91 -5.19
N ALA A 256 3.66 1.81 -5.78
CA ALA A 256 3.82 1.28 -7.13
C ALA A 256 3.29 -0.16 -7.24
N ARG A 257 3.58 -1.00 -6.24
CA ARG A 257 3.07 -2.37 -6.18
C ARG A 257 1.54 -2.41 -6.14
N GLY A 258 0.90 -1.55 -5.34
CA GLY A 258 -0.56 -1.55 -5.30
C GLY A 258 -1.20 -0.99 -6.56
N ALA A 259 -0.53 -0.09 -7.29
CA ALA A 259 -1.00 0.34 -8.60
C ALA A 259 -0.95 -0.80 -9.63
N LEU A 260 0.10 -1.63 -9.61
CA LEU A 260 0.19 -2.84 -10.43
C LEU A 260 -0.88 -3.87 -10.07
N LEU A 261 -1.08 -4.12 -8.76
CA LEU A 261 -2.15 -5.00 -8.30
C LEU A 261 -3.52 -4.50 -8.73
N ALA A 262 -3.75 -3.18 -8.66
CA ALA A 262 -4.99 -2.58 -9.14
C ALA A 262 -5.16 -2.74 -10.65
N ALA A 263 -4.09 -2.61 -11.43
CA ALA A 263 -4.14 -2.80 -12.88
C ALA A 263 -4.50 -4.25 -13.23
N GLU A 264 -3.86 -5.21 -12.57
CA GLU A 264 -4.16 -6.64 -12.70
C GLU A 264 -5.62 -6.92 -12.31
N TRP A 265 -6.07 -6.39 -11.16
CA TRP A 265 -7.41 -6.64 -10.64
C TRP A 265 -8.53 -6.06 -11.50
N ILE A 266 -8.33 -4.89 -12.12
CA ILE A 266 -9.35 -4.32 -13.02
C ILE A 266 -9.36 -4.94 -14.40
N HIS A 267 -8.37 -5.76 -14.77
CA HIS A 267 -8.33 -6.39 -16.09
C HIS A 267 -9.63 -7.17 -16.36
N GLY A 268 -10.29 -6.89 -17.48
CA GLY A 268 -11.59 -7.48 -17.84
C GLY A 268 -12.80 -6.98 -17.03
N LYS A 269 -12.62 -6.16 -15.98
CA LYS A 269 -13.73 -5.57 -15.21
C LYS A 269 -14.27 -4.30 -15.89
N LYS A 270 -15.55 -4.01 -15.65
CA LYS A 270 -16.28 -2.84 -16.17
C LYS A 270 -17.00 -2.11 -15.04
N GLY A 271 -16.96 -0.78 -15.06
CA GLY A 271 -17.52 0.05 -13.99
C GLY A 271 -16.45 0.84 -13.23
N PHE A 272 -16.91 1.67 -12.28
CA PHE A 272 -16.07 2.52 -11.46
C PHE A 272 -15.83 1.88 -10.10
N PHE A 273 -14.57 1.62 -9.77
CA PHE A 273 -14.10 0.94 -8.58
C PHE A 273 -13.14 1.81 -7.77
N THR A 274 -12.89 1.36 -6.55
CA THR A 274 -11.95 1.96 -5.62
C THR A 274 -11.01 0.91 -5.04
N MET A 275 -9.98 1.35 -4.32
CA MET A 275 -9.12 0.44 -3.56
C MET A 275 -9.90 -0.37 -2.52
N ASP A 276 -11.00 0.16 -1.96
CA ASP A 276 -11.86 -0.56 -1.03
C ASP A 276 -12.53 -1.77 -1.71
N ASP A 277 -12.96 -1.62 -2.97
CA ASP A 277 -13.57 -2.72 -3.76
C ASP A 277 -12.54 -3.83 -4.02
N LEU A 278 -11.32 -3.45 -4.37
CA LEU A 278 -10.21 -4.39 -4.55
C LEU A 278 -9.93 -5.17 -3.27
N PHE A 279 -9.77 -4.47 -2.14
CA PHE A 279 -9.46 -5.12 -0.87
C PHE A 279 -10.62 -5.99 -0.35
N ALA A 280 -11.87 -5.61 -0.63
CA ALA A 280 -13.02 -6.43 -0.31
C ALA A 280 -13.03 -7.76 -1.08
N ASP A 281 -12.60 -7.75 -2.35
CA ASP A 281 -12.50 -8.95 -3.18
C ASP A 281 -11.32 -9.84 -2.79
N VAL A 282 -10.16 -9.28 -2.43
CA VAL A 282 -8.97 -10.05 -1.98
C VAL A 282 -9.26 -10.90 -0.73
N LEU A 283 -10.27 -10.52 0.07
CA LEU A 283 -10.64 -11.21 1.31
C LEU A 283 -11.73 -12.28 1.13
N ARG A 284 -12.23 -12.48 -0.09
CA ARG A 284 -13.23 -13.50 -0.43
C ARG A 284 -12.56 -14.76 -0.96
#